data_AF-A0A1H1F9C8-F1
#
_entry.id   AF-A0A1H1F9C8-F1
#
_cell.length_a   1.000
_cell.length_b   1.000
_cell.length_c   1.000
_cell.angle_alpha   90.00
_cell.angle_beta   90.00
_cell.angle_gamma   90.00
#
_symmetry.space_group_name_H-M   'P 1'
#
loop_
_entity.id
_entity.type
_entity.pdbx_description
1 polymer ?
#
loop_
_entity_poly.entity_id
_entity_poly.type
_entity_poly.pdbx_seq_one_letter_code
_entity_poly.pdbx_strand_id
1 'polypeptide(L)'
;MHPPKPAFPQKTTRKITFEGDSSIMFEADNQQLGQVMMNFISNAIKYPPDSDVAVRVHLLNDDKVKITIKDGGPEIPEEKVGHLFERYYRTYYKGQKFTGPGLGLYISAELIRTHGGNIGLKVN
;
A
#
# COMPACT_ATOMS: atom_id res chain seq x y z
N MET A 1 -6.45 39.47 -4.29
CA MET A 1 -7.46 38.40 -4.51
C MET A 1 -6.71 37.12 -4.83
N HIS A 2 -6.87 36.06 -4.04
CA HIS A 2 -6.37 34.73 -4.42
C HIS A 2 -7.32 34.11 -5.44
N PRO A 3 -6.80 33.38 -6.46
CA PRO A 3 -7.65 32.68 -7.40
C PRO A 3 -8.47 31.59 -6.67
N PRO A 4 -9.70 31.32 -7.11
CA PRO A 4 -10.51 30.25 -6.53
C PRO A 4 -9.80 28.90 -6.71
N LYS A 5 -9.78 28.08 -5.64
CA LYS A 5 -9.34 26.68 -5.74
C LYS A 5 -10.23 25.98 -6.79
N PRO A 6 -9.66 25.19 -7.71
CA PRO A 6 -10.46 24.48 -8.71
C PRO A 6 -11.48 23.55 -8.04
N ALA A 7 -12.71 23.59 -8.54
CA ALA A 7 -13.89 22.97 -7.94
C ALA A 7 -14.05 21.46 -8.20
N PHE A 8 -13.07 20.81 -8.82
CA PHE A 8 -13.10 19.37 -9.08
C PHE A 8 -11.70 18.77 -8.84
N PRO A 9 -11.57 17.60 -8.18
CA PRO A 9 -10.30 16.90 -8.16
C PRO A 9 -9.90 16.64 -9.61
N GLN A 10 -8.69 17.07 -10.00
CA GLN A 10 -8.14 16.73 -11.31
C GLN A 10 -8.21 15.21 -11.47
N LYS A 11 -8.96 14.73 -12.47
CA LYS A 11 -8.94 13.32 -12.85
C LYS A 11 -7.50 12.99 -13.24
N THR A 12 -6.82 12.20 -12.43
CA THR A 12 -5.50 11.66 -12.74
C THR A 12 -5.69 10.27 -13.33
N THR A 13 -5.14 10.06 -14.53
CA THR A 13 -5.05 8.72 -15.13
C THR A 13 -3.77 8.08 -14.63
N ARG A 14 -3.85 6.85 -14.14
CA ARG A 14 -2.70 6.09 -13.64
C ARG A 14 -2.70 4.70 -14.26
N LYS A 15 -1.52 4.18 -14.60
CA LYS A 15 -1.39 2.79 -15.00
C LYS A 15 -1.23 1.93 -13.76
N ILE A 16 -2.07 0.91 -13.65
CA ILE A 16 -1.88 -0.18 -12.68
C ILE A 16 -1.51 -1.42 -13.48
N THR A 17 -0.34 -1.97 -13.18
CA THR A 17 0.17 -3.17 -13.84
C THR A 17 0.14 -4.34 -12.87
N PHE A 18 -0.28 -5.49 -13.37
CA PHE A 18 -0.24 -6.76 -12.65
C PHE A 18 0.77 -7.64 -13.37
N GLU A 19 1.79 -8.06 -12.64
CA GLU A 19 2.87 -8.91 -13.13
C GLU A 19 3.00 -10.13 -12.22
N GLY A 20 3.32 -11.29 -12.79
CA GLY A 20 3.53 -12.51 -12.00
C GLY A 20 2.76 -13.71 -12.53
N ASP A 21 2.78 -14.76 -11.72
CA ASP A 21 2.10 -16.01 -12.02
C ASP A 21 0.66 -15.98 -11.51
N SER A 22 -0.30 -15.94 -12.45
CA SER A 22 -1.73 -15.95 -12.17
C SER A 22 -2.29 -17.34 -11.86
N SER A 23 -1.46 -18.39 -11.94
CA SER A 23 -1.86 -19.76 -11.60
C SER A 23 -1.65 -20.13 -10.13
N ILE A 24 -1.01 -19.23 -9.36
CA ILE A 24 -0.79 -19.42 -7.93
C ILE A 24 -2.13 -19.44 -7.19
N MET A 25 -2.35 -20.54 -6.45
CA MET A 25 -3.51 -20.74 -5.58
C MET A 25 -3.03 -20.97 -4.15
N PHE A 26 -3.69 -20.36 -3.17
CA PHE A 26 -3.40 -20.55 -1.75
C PHE A 26 -4.68 -20.34 -0.92
N GLU A 27 -4.71 -20.91 0.28
CA GLU A 27 -5.84 -20.74 1.20
C GLU A 27 -5.70 -19.45 2.02
N ALA A 28 -6.75 -18.64 2.06
CA ALA A 28 -6.82 -17.43 2.86
C ALA A 28 -8.28 -17.01 3.13
N ASP A 29 -8.49 -16.16 4.14
CA ASP A 29 -9.75 -15.43 4.27
C ASP A 29 -9.80 -14.34 3.19
N ASN A 30 -10.64 -14.57 2.16
CA ASN A 30 -10.78 -13.69 1.01
C ASN A 30 -11.19 -12.26 1.40
N GLN A 31 -12.01 -12.09 2.44
CA GLN A 31 -12.48 -10.77 2.86
C GLN A 31 -11.35 -10.00 3.54
N GLN A 32 -10.62 -10.65 4.45
CA GLN A 32 -9.48 -10.05 5.14
C GLN A 32 -8.34 -9.72 4.17
N LEU A 33 -8.02 -10.63 3.25
CA LEU A 33 -7.00 -10.38 2.24
C LEU A 33 -7.42 -9.27 1.27
N GLY A 34 -8.70 -9.22 0.87
CA GLY A 34 -9.25 -8.12 0.08
C GLY A 34 -9.07 -6.77 0.78
N GLN A 35 -9.26 -6.70 2.10
CA GLN A 35 -9.02 -5.50 2.90
C GLN A 35 -7.55 -5.08 2.91
N VAL A 36 -6.62 -6.03 3.06
CA VAL A 36 -5.18 -5.79 2.97
C VAL A 36 -4.81 -5.19 1.61
N MET A 37 -5.27 -5.82 0.53
CA MET A 37 -4.97 -5.39 -0.84
C MET A 37 -5.52 -4.01 -1.15
N MET A 38 -6.77 -3.73 -0.75
CA MET A 38 -7.36 -2.39 -0.89
C MET A 38 -6.57 -1.33 -0.13
N ASN A 39 -6.11 -1.62 1.09
CA ASN A 39 -5.31 -0.68 1.86
C ASN A 39 -3.96 -0.37 1.18
N PHE A 40 -3.22 -1.39 0.72
CA PHE A 40 -1.92 -1.15 0.08
C PHE A 40 -2.05 -0.45 -1.26
N ILE A 41 -2.97 -0.89 -2.12
CA ILE A 41 -3.19 -0.27 -3.44
C ILE A 41 -3.70 1.17 -3.28
N SER A 42 -4.63 1.42 -2.35
CA SER A 42 -5.11 2.78 -2.11
C SER A 42 -4.00 3.70 -1.57
N ASN A 43 -3.11 3.21 -0.70
CA ASN A 43 -1.94 3.98 -0.24
C ASN A 43 -0.99 4.30 -1.41
N ALA A 44 -0.70 3.32 -2.27
CA ALA A 44 0.14 3.47 -3.46
C ALA A 44 -0.45 4.47 -4.49
N ILE A 45 -1.77 4.62 -4.55
CA ILE A 45 -2.44 5.63 -5.38
C ILE A 45 -2.47 6.99 -4.68
N LYS A 46 -2.64 7.02 -3.36
CA LYS A 46 -2.91 8.24 -2.59
C LYS A 46 -1.67 9.06 -2.28
N TYR A 47 -0.54 8.42 -1.96
CA TYR A 47 0.65 9.12 -1.45
C TYR A 47 1.57 9.70 -2.54
N PRO A 48 1.98 8.95 -3.58
CA PRO A 48 2.65 9.52 -4.73
C PRO A 48 1.61 10.18 -5.65
N PRO A 49 1.65 11.50 -5.88
CA PRO A 49 0.94 12.07 -7.02
C PRO A 49 1.57 11.53 -8.33
N ASP A 50 0.72 11.18 -9.29
CA ASP A 50 1.12 10.88 -10.68
C ASP A 50 2.16 9.77 -10.86
N SER A 51 2.13 8.76 -9.98
CA SER A 51 2.91 7.52 -10.16
C SER A 51 2.02 6.37 -10.61
N ASP A 52 2.57 5.57 -11.52
CA ASP A 52 2.11 4.22 -11.82
C ASP A 52 2.28 3.31 -10.59
N VAL A 53 1.47 2.25 -10.55
CA VAL A 53 1.51 1.22 -9.50
C VAL A 53 1.76 -0.13 -10.16
N ALA A 54 2.69 -0.90 -9.61
CA ALA A 54 2.96 -2.27 -10.02
C ALA A 54 2.62 -3.24 -8.89
N VAL A 55 1.73 -4.19 -9.17
CA VAL A 55 1.41 -5.31 -8.28
C VAL A 55 2.12 -6.54 -8.84
N ARG A 56 2.99 -7.13 -8.02
CA ARG A 56 3.78 -8.30 -8.39
C ARG A 56 3.43 -9.48 -7.51
N VAL A 57 3.15 -10.63 -8.10
CA VAL A 57 2.87 -11.87 -7.40
C VAL A 57 3.88 -12.93 -7.82
N HIS A 58 4.53 -13.57 -6.86
CA HIS A 58 5.41 -14.70 -7.12
C HIS A 58 5.41 -15.67 -5.95
N LEU A 59 5.60 -16.95 -6.27
CA LEU A 59 5.83 -17.99 -5.29
C LEU A 59 7.23 -17.80 -4.70
N LEU A 60 7.35 -17.79 -3.38
CA LEU A 60 8.65 -17.83 -2.70
C LEU A 60 9.14 -19.28 -2.57
N ASN A 61 8.20 -20.19 -2.34
CA ASN A 61 8.35 -21.63 -2.17
C ASN A 61 6.93 -22.25 -2.15
N ASP A 62 6.84 -23.57 -2.03
CA ASP A 62 5.57 -24.33 -2.16
C ASP A 62 4.44 -23.87 -1.23
N ASP A 63 4.75 -23.18 -0.11
CA ASP A 63 3.79 -22.76 0.91
C ASP A 63 3.63 -21.24 1.06
N LYS A 64 4.41 -20.42 0.36
CA LYS A 64 4.36 -18.94 0.54
C LYS A 64 4.32 -18.19 -0.78
N VAL A 65 3.37 -17.25 -0.82
CA VAL A 65 3.22 -16.28 -1.89
C VAL A 65 3.71 -14.93 -1.41
N LYS A 66 4.52 -14.26 -2.25
CA LYS A 66 4.88 -12.86 -2.04
C LYS A 66 4.14 -11.98 -3.01
N ILE A 67 3.38 -11.06 -2.42
CA ILE A 67 2.71 -9.97 -3.13
C ILE A 67 3.47 -8.69 -2.82
N THR A 68 3.92 -7.99 -3.86
CA THR A 68 4.60 -6.69 -3.73
C THR A 68 3.78 -5.62 -4.42
N ILE A 69 3.49 -4.54 -3.72
CA ILE A 69 2.91 -3.32 -4.30
C ILE A 69 4.04 -2.31 -4.36
N LYS A 70 4.41 -1.90 -5.58
CA LYS A 70 5.44 -0.90 -5.83
C LYS A 70 4.78 0.36 -6.39
N ASP A 71 5.16 1.50 -5.84
CA ASP A 71 4.83 2.83 -6.34
C ASP A 71 6.09 3.70 -6.39
N GLY A 72 5.97 4.87 -7.00
CA GLY A 72 6.99 5.93 -7.06
C GLY A 72 6.84 6.95 -5.94
N GLY A 73 6.36 6.51 -4.78
CA GLY A 73 6.22 7.29 -3.56
C GLY A 73 7.53 7.87 -3.07
N PRO A 74 7.46 8.90 -2.20
CA PRO A 74 8.65 9.43 -1.58
C PRO A 74 9.36 8.36 -0.76
N GLU A 75 10.69 8.47 -0.70
CA GLU A 75 11.47 7.66 0.24
C GLU A 75 10.95 7.84 1.66
N ILE A 76 10.80 6.72 2.36
CA ILE A 76 10.45 6.70 3.76
C ILE A 76 11.78 6.65 4.52
N PRO A 77 12.08 7.64 5.39
CA PRO A 77 13.29 7.62 6.20
C PRO A 77 13.41 6.31 6.97
N GLU A 78 14.62 5.75 7.03
CA GLU A 78 14.88 4.42 7.59
C GLU A 78 14.39 4.30 9.04
N GLU A 79 14.56 5.36 9.83
CA GLU A 79 14.10 5.43 11.22
C GLU A 79 12.59 5.36 11.38
N LYS A 80 11.83 5.60 10.30
CA LYS A 80 10.36 5.56 10.29
C LYS A 80 9.82 4.21 9.85
N VAL A 81 10.62 3.40 9.17
CA VAL A 81 10.17 2.12 8.57
C VAL A 81 9.64 1.17 9.63
N GLY A 82 10.33 1.06 10.77
CA GLY A 82 9.91 0.19 11.88
C GLY A 82 8.56 0.56 12.49
N HIS A 83 8.17 1.84 12.39
CA HIS A 83 6.95 2.35 13.00
C HIS A 83 5.74 2.36 12.05
N LEU A 84 5.93 2.10 10.74
CA LEU A 84 4.85 2.19 9.74
C LEU A 84 3.63 1.33 10.05
N PHE A 85 3.85 0.21 10.73
CA PHE A 85 2.81 -0.75 11.10
C PHE A 85 2.31 -0.59 12.52
N GLU A 86 2.71 0.47 13.23
CA GLU A 86 2.19 0.80 14.56
C GLU A 86 0.82 1.50 14.47
N ARG A 87 0.03 1.30 15.52
CA ARG A 87 -1.30 1.89 15.61
C ARG A 87 -1.20 3.42 15.66
N TYR A 88 -2.01 4.10 14.85
CA TYR A 88 -2.05 5.57 14.74
C TYR A 88 -0.80 6.21 14.13
N TYR A 89 0.21 5.42 13.72
CA TYR A 89 1.41 5.97 13.11
C TYR A 89 1.13 6.55 11.73
N ARG A 90 1.70 7.73 11.46
CA ARG A 90 1.53 8.45 10.20
C ARG A 90 2.79 9.22 9.85
N THR A 91 3.22 9.09 8.59
CA THR A 91 4.22 9.99 8.02
C THR A 91 3.52 11.18 7.36
N TYR A 92 4.11 12.37 7.50
CA TYR A 92 3.64 13.57 6.80
C TYR A 92 4.51 13.77 5.57
N TYR A 93 3.90 13.83 4.39
CA TYR A 93 4.57 14.19 3.15
C TYR A 93 4.14 15.59 2.71
N LYS A 94 5.10 16.51 2.55
CA LYS A 94 4.91 17.88 2.01
C LYS A 94 3.70 18.63 2.60
N GLY A 95 3.41 18.46 3.89
CA GLY A 95 2.30 19.13 4.57
C GLY A 95 0.90 18.68 4.15
N GLN A 96 0.75 17.65 3.31
CA GLN A 96 -0.56 17.10 2.97
C GLN A 96 -1.14 16.31 4.15
N LYS A 97 -2.25 16.82 4.69
CA LYS A 97 -3.08 16.09 5.63
C LYS A 97 -4.00 15.14 4.87
N PHE A 98 -3.60 13.88 4.78
CA PHE A 98 -4.50 12.83 4.33
C PHE A 98 -5.56 12.53 5.42
N THR A 99 -6.80 12.29 5.01
CA THR A 99 -7.88 11.86 5.93
C THR A 99 -7.73 10.39 6.31
N GLY A 100 -8.12 10.04 7.54
CA GLY A 100 -8.10 8.69 8.10
C GLY A 100 -7.37 8.56 9.44
N PRO A 101 -7.69 7.54 10.26
CA PRO A 101 -7.19 7.39 11.64
C PRO A 101 -5.75 6.84 11.74
N GLY A 102 -5.07 6.51 10.64
CA GLY A 102 -3.75 5.88 10.69
C GLY A 102 -3.78 4.42 11.15
N LEU A 103 -4.89 3.72 10.90
CA LEU A 103 -5.08 2.32 11.30
C LEU A 103 -4.89 1.32 10.15
N GLY A 104 -4.85 1.78 8.90
CA GLY A 104 -4.85 0.89 7.74
C GLY A 104 -3.67 -0.09 7.73
N LEU A 105 -2.44 0.42 7.79
CA LEU A 105 -1.23 -0.43 7.79
C LEU A 105 -1.14 -1.33 9.03
N TYR A 106 -1.53 -0.84 10.21
CA TYR A 106 -1.61 -1.63 11.43
C TYR A 106 -2.59 -2.81 11.26
N ILE A 107 -3.82 -2.55 10.81
CA ILE A 107 -4.82 -3.60 10.59
C ILE A 107 -4.31 -4.60 9.54
N SER A 108 -3.72 -4.13 8.44
CA SER A 108 -3.14 -5.02 7.43
C SER A 108 -2.04 -5.91 8.00
N ALA A 109 -1.19 -5.38 8.88
CA ALA A 109 -0.15 -6.17 9.55
C ALA A 109 -0.76 -7.26 10.45
N GLU A 110 -1.79 -6.94 11.22
CA GLU A 110 -2.49 -7.92 12.08
C GLU A 110 -3.18 -9.02 11.27
N LEU A 111 -3.82 -8.66 10.16
CA LEU A 111 -4.48 -9.64 9.28
C LEU A 111 -3.44 -10.57 8.63
N ILE A 112 -2.32 -10.04 8.13
CA ILE A 112 -1.24 -10.85 7.55
C ILE A 112 -0.62 -11.77 8.61
N ARG A 113 -0.39 -11.28 9.84
CA ARG A 113 0.14 -12.10 10.95
C ARG A 113 -0.81 -13.22 11.34
N THR A 114 -2.12 -12.95 11.38
CA THR A 114 -3.14 -13.98 11.63
C THR A 114 -3.13 -15.09 10.57
N HIS A 115 -2.74 -14.77 9.33
CA HIS A 115 -2.51 -15.74 8.26
C HIS A 115 -1.11 -16.41 8.30
N GLY A 116 -0.32 -16.19 9.35
CA GLY A 116 1.05 -16.71 9.47
C GLY A 116 2.07 -16.06 8.52
N GLY A 117 1.69 -14.96 7.87
CA GLY A 117 2.53 -14.24 6.92
C GLY A 117 3.39 -13.14 7.55
N ASN A 118 4.26 -12.57 6.72
CA ASN A 118 5.07 -11.41 7.07
C ASN A 118 4.72 -10.22 6.19
N ILE A 119 4.85 -9.02 6.75
CA ILE A 119 4.64 -7.74 6.08
C ILE A 119 5.91 -6.91 6.24
N GLY A 120 6.24 -6.09 5.24
CA GLY A 120 7.38 -5.19 5.33
C GLY A 120 7.42 -4.18 4.20
N LEU A 121 8.32 -3.22 4.34
CA LEU A 121 8.69 -2.27 3.30
C LEU A 121 10.10 -2.62 2.82
N LYS A 122 10.32 -2.52 1.51
CA LYS A 122 11.66 -2.53 0.92
C LYS A 122 11.90 -1.21 0.21
N VAL A 123 12.89 -0.46 0.66
CA VAL A 123 13.43 0.70 -0.06
C VAL A 123 14.42 0.16 -1.09
N ASN A 124 14.38 0.68 -2.32
CA ASN A 124 15.36 0.33 -3.37
C ASN A 124 16.50 1.34 -3.36
#